data_AF-A0A4S8IFZ6-F1
#
_entry.id   AF-A0A4S8IFZ6-F1
#
_cell.length_a   1.000
_cell.length_b   1.000
_cell.length_c   1.000
_cell.angle_alpha   90.00
_cell.angle_beta   90.00
_cell.angle_gamma   90.00
#
_symmetry.space_group_name_H-M   'P 1'
#
loop_
_entity.id
_entity.type
_entity.pdbx_description
1 polymer ?
#
loop_
_entity_poly.entity_id
_entity_poly.type
_entity_poly.pdbx_seq_one_letter_code
_entity_poly.pdbx_strand_id
1 'polypeptide(L)'
;MSAFQDFGYLSERRRAERQQRRRKLLMIAGATVSVVLILAVVGATAFVYYSKQPNASTTTTTATSSSSGSSSSKGSRTSSAVQVICSPTDYRSACESSLTTYANSSSSPKDLVRAAVSSLVDEVGKAFNRVDSIESNDPEVKSAVDSCKEMHQYAVDELARTLGTIDAHNLNQLPKQVHELKNWLSAVSAYQQTCIDGFPDGEMKSKMQTTMNTAKQLTSNALAVIGSLHSFLSLHIPGLNRRLLAAKPEPAFREDGVPSWVSDSDHRILLGRAAKQLTPNVTVAKDGSGDFTTISDALAKIPMKYEGRYVIYVKAGVYEEQVVVDKNMINVTMYGDGSRKTIVTGSKNFVDGTKTFQSATFAAIGDGFMAVAIGFQNTAGAIKHQAVALRVQSDRAIFLNCERDPNWAKESNTIIVRECGRFQPLVAVDEL
;
A
#
# COMPACT_ATOMS: atom_id res chain seq x y z
N MET A 1 -0.84 -19.09 -30.64
CA MET A 1 -2.17 -19.55 -30.19
C MET A 1 -2.21 -19.36 -28.68
N SER A 2 -3.37 -18.96 -28.17
CA SER A 2 -3.59 -18.03 -27.04
C SER A 2 -3.50 -18.64 -25.64
N ALA A 3 -2.43 -18.32 -24.89
CA ALA A 3 -2.35 -18.54 -23.43
C ALA A 3 -2.98 -17.37 -22.61
N PHE A 4 -3.28 -16.24 -23.26
CA PHE A 4 -3.87 -15.06 -22.61
C PHE A 4 -5.42 -15.07 -22.54
N GLN A 5 -6.09 -16.06 -23.15
CA GLN A 5 -7.54 -16.22 -23.01
C GLN A 5 -7.95 -16.93 -21.71
N ASP A 6 -7.03 -17.66 -21.05
CA ASP A 6 -7.36 -18.50 -19.89
C ASP A 6 -7.53 -17.71 -18.59
N PHE A 7 -6.82 -16.59 -18.43
CA PHE A 7 -6.98 -15.72 -17.26
C PHE A 7 -8.33 -14.98 -17.25
N GLY A 8 -8.89 -14.69 -18.43
CA GLY A 8 -10.24 -14.16 -18.57
C GLY A 8 -11.27 -15.13 -17.99
N TYR A 9 -11.20 -16.40 -18.40
CA TYR A 9 -12.08 -17.46 -17.96
C TYR A 9 -11.98 -17.74 -16.44
N LEU A 10 -10.77 -17.80 -15.87
CA LEU A 10 -10.59 -18.01 -14.43
C LEU A 10 -11.09 -16.82 -13.59
N SER A 11 -11.04 -15.60 -14.13
CA SER A 11 -11.58 -14.41 -13.46
C SER A 11 -13.11 -14.37 -13.50
N GLU A 12 -13.72 -14.76 -14.62
CA GLU A 12 -15.17 -14.87 -14.78
C GLU A 12 -15.75 -16.00 -13.94
N ARG A 13 -15.08 -17.14 -13.87
CA ARG A 13 -15.49 -18.28 -13.03
C ARG A 13 -15.49 -17.91 -11.55
N ARG A 14 -14.47 -17.17 -11.06
CA ARG A 14 -14.44 -16.64 -9.69
C ARG A 14 -15.51 -15.57 -9.43
N ARG A 15 -15.86 -14.74 -10.43
CA ARG A 15 -16.99 -13.78 -10.33
C ARG A 15 -18.34 -14.52 -10.28
N ALA A 16 -18.52 -15.55 -11.09
CA ALA A 16 -19.71 -16.39 -11.10
C ALA A 16 -19.88 -17.17 -9.79
N GLU A 17 -18.80 -17.74 -9.23
CA GLU A 17 -18.82 -18.40 -7.92
C GLU A 17 -19.15 -17.44 -6.78
N ARG A 18 -18.63 -16.22 -6.80
CA ARG A 18 -18.99 -15.16 -5.83
C ARG A 18 -20.45 -14.74 -5.96
N GLN A 19 -20.97 -14.63 -7.18
CA GLN A 19 -22.40 -14.36 -7.42
C GLN A 19 -23.28 -15.52 -6.97
N GLN A 20 -22.89 -16.77 -7.22
CA GLN A 20 -23.61 -17.96 -6.75
C GLN A 20 -23.60 -18.07 -5.22
N ARG A 21 -22.46 -17.80 -4.56
CA ARG A 21 -22.39 -17.75 -3.08
C ARG A 21 -23.25 -16.62 -2.53
N ARG A 22 -23.25 -15.43 -3.13
CA ARG A 22 -24.16 -14.33 -2.75
C ARG A 22 -25.62 -14.70 -2.95
N ARG A 23 -26.00 -15.35 -4.06
CA ARG A 23 -27.37 -15.82 -4.30
C ARG A 23 -27.79 -16.90 -3.30
N LYS A 24 -26.92 -17.86 -2.97
CA LYS A 24 -27.18 -18.87 -1.94
C LYS A 24 -27.36 -18.23 -0.57
N LEU A 25 -26.51 -17.27 -0.20
CA LEU A 25 -26.64 -16.53 1.06
C LEU A 25 -27.93 -15.69 1.13
N LEU A 26 -28.31 -15.04 0.02
CA LEU A 26 -29.58 -14.30 -0.07
C LEU A 26 -30.81 -15.22 -0.01
N MET A 27 -30.75 -16.42 -0.60
CA MET A 27 -31.84 -17.41 -0.47
C MET A 27 -31.96 -17.96 0.95
N ILE A 28 -30.84 -18.21 1.65
CA ILE A 28 -30.85 -18.63 3.06
C ILE A 28 -31.39 -17.51 3.97
N ALA A 29 -31.00 -16.26 3.72
CA ALA A 29 -31.53 -15.11 4.44
C ALA A 29 -33.04 -14.90 4.18
N GLY A 30 -33.51 -15.10 2.94
CA GLY A 30 -34.94 -15.05 2.61
C GLY A 30 -35.76 -16.15 3.28
N ALA A 31 -35.23 -17.38 3.33
CA ALA A 31 -35.91 -18.51 3.98
C ALA A 31 -36.04 -18.31 5.50
N THR A 32 -35.01 -17.76 6.15
CA THR A 32 -35.04 -17.51 7.61
C THR A 32 -36.03 -16.41 7.99
N VAL A 33 -36.14 -15.34 7.20
CA VAL A 33 -37.14 -14.27 7.43
C VAL A 33 -38.58 -14.79 7.27
N SER A 34 -38.83 -15.63 6.27
CA SER A 34 -40.17 -16.23 6.07
C SER A 34 -40.59 -17.15 7.21
N VAL A 35 -39.67 -17.95 7.76
CA VAL A 35 -39.95 -18.82 8.91
C VAL A 35 -40.24 -17.99 10.17
N VAL A 36 -39.50 -16.91 10.40
CA VAL A 36 -39.74 -16.00 11.54
C VAL A 36 -41.10 -15.29 11.43
N LEU A 37 -41.51 -14.87 10.22
CA LEU A 37 -42.82 -14.28 10.01
C LEU A 37 -43.97 -15.27 10.24
N ILE A 38 -43.81 -16.53 9.81
CA ILE A 38 -44.81 -17.57 10.07
C ILE A 38 -44.93 -17.86 11.57
N LEU A 39 -43.81 -17.95 12.30
CA LEU A 39 -43.83 -18.14 13.76
C LEU A 39 -44.43 -16.94 14.50
N ALA A 40 -44.19 -15.72 14.04
CA ALA A 40 -44.81 -14.52 14.61
C ALA A 40 -46.34 -14.50 14.40
N VAL A 41 -46.83 -14.94 13.24
CA VAL A 41 -48.28 -15.03 12.96
C VAL A 41 -48.94 -16.12 13.81
N VAL A 42 -48.30 -17.28 13.99
CA VAL A 42 -48.81 -18.37 14.85
C VAL A 42 -48.79 -17.96 16.33
N GLY A 43 -47.77 -17.21 16.76
CA GLY A 43 -47.71 -16.64 18.12
C GLY A 43 -48.82 -15.63 18.38
N ALA A 44 -49.14 -14.77 17.40
CA ALA A 44 -50.21 -13.79 17.51
C ALA A 44 -51.60 -14.44 17.55
N THR A 45 -51.84 -15.49 16.76
CA THR A 45 -53.14 -16.21 16.77
C THR A 45 -53.34 -17.04 18.03
N ALA A 46 -52.28 -17.64 18.58
CA ALA A 46 -52.33 -18.33 19.88
C ALA A 46 -52.57 -17.35 21.04
N PHE A 47 -51.93 -16.18 21.04
CA PHE A 47 -52.11 -15.16 22.08
C PHE A 47 -53.55 -14.62 22.16
N VAL A 48 -54.16 -14.36 21.00
CA VAL A 48 -55.57 -13.91 20.91
C VAL A 48 -56.57 -15.00 21.31
N TYR A 49 -56.23 -16.27 21.06
CA TYR A 49 -57.05 -17.41 21.50
C TYR A 49 -57.03 -17.60 23.02
N TYR A 50 -55.86 -17.41 23.64
CA TYR A 50 -55.70 -17.55 25.10
C TYR A 50 -56.18 -16.34 25.91
N SER A 51 -56.24 -15.13 25.33
CA SER A 51 -56.75 -13.94 26.02
C SER A 51 -58.27 -13.89 26.17
N LYS A 52 -58.99 -14.98 25.90
CA LYS A 52 -60.46 -15.05 25.95
C LYS A 52 -60.96 -16.13 26.91
N GLN A 53 -60.61 -15.99 28.19
CA GLN A 53 -61.39 -16.58 29.31
C GLN A 53 -61.55 -15.55 30.46
N PRO A 54 -62.70 -15.52 31.14
CA PRO A 54 -62.99 -14.54 32.19
C PRO A 54 -62.53 -15.01 33.59
N ASN A 55 -61.89 -14.08 34.32
CA ASN A 55 -61.71 -13.87 35.76
C ASN A 55 -61.96 -15.02 36.78
N ALA A 56 -61.02 -15.20 37.73
CA ALA A 56 -61.17 -14.66 39.10
C ALA A 56 -60.02 -15.04 40.07
N SER A 57 -59.76 -14.12 41.01
CA SER A 57 -59.30 -14.31 42.41
C SER A 57 -57.80 -14.21 42.75
N THR A 58 -57.46 -13.00 43.21
CA THR A 58 -56.55 -12.58 44.31
C THR A 58 -55.92 -13.67 45.19
N THR A 59 -54.60 -13.61 45.40
CA THR A 59 -53.95 -13.74 46.74
C THR A 59 -52.59 -13.05 46.74
N THR A 60 -52.40 -12.24 47.77
CA THR A 60 -51.24 -11.45 48.18
C THR A 60 -50.01 -12.30 48.54
N THR A 61 -48.82 -11.91 48.08
CA THR A 61 -47.58 -12.06 48.86
C THR A 61 -46.55 -10.99 48.49
N THR A 62 -46.20 -10.22 49.51
CA THR A 62 -45.12 -9.25 49.66
C THR A 62 -43.73 -9.77 49.29
N ALA A 63 -42.97 -8.97 48.52
CA ALA A 63 -41.51 -8.96 48.56
C ALA A 63 -40.95 -7.58 48.15
N THR A 64 -40.84 -6.74 49.18
CA THR A 64 -39.78 -5.78 49.51
C THR A 64 -38.86 -5.28 48.39
N SER A 65 -38.95 -3.97 48.16
CA SER A 65 -37.92 -3.11 47.58
C SER A 65 -36.65 -3.08 48.44
N SER A 66 -35.48 -3.25 47.82
CA SER A 66 -34.23 -2.67 48.32
C SER A 66 -33.44 -2.07 47.16
N SER A 67 -33.39 -0.75 47.19
CA SER A 67 -32.45 0.13 46.51
C SER A 67 -31.01 -0.14 46.97
N SER A 68 -30.07 -0.21 46.05
CA SER A 68 -28.74 0.42 46.18
C SER A 68 -27.84 0.05 45.01
N GLY A 69 -27.15 1.03 44.43
CA GLY A 69 -25.92 0.77 43.69
C GLY A 69 -25.85 1.41 42.31
N SER A 70 -25.84 2.74 42.27
CA SER A 70 -25.26 3.47 41.13
C SER A 70 -23.77 3.10 40.99
N SER A 71 -23.40 2.35 39.96
CA SER A 71 -21.99 2.19 39.58
C SER A 71 -21.80 2.11 38.06
N SER A 72 -21.29 3.22 37.52
CA SER A 72 -20.34 3.31 36.40
C SER A 72 -20.61 2.53 35.10
N SER A 73 -21.34 3.13 34.17
CA SER A 73 -21.42 2.75 32.74
C SER A 73 -20.19 3.21 31.91
N LYS A 74 -18.96 3.07 32.44
CA LYS A 74 -17.73 3.56 31.79
C LYS A 74 -17.07 2.57 30.80
N GLY A 75 -17.43 1.28 30.84
CA GLY A 75 -16.85 0.23 29.97
C GLY A 75 -17.60 -0.05 28.65
N SER A 76 -18.79 0.52 28.44
CA SER A 76 -19.70 0.10 27.36
C SER A 76 -19.54 0.87 26.03
N ARG A 77 -18.91 2.05 26.01
CA ARG A 77 -18.85 2.89 24.80
C ARG A 77 -17.60 2.66 23.96
N THR A 78 -16.46 2.38 24.60
CA THR A 78 -15.18 2.10 23.92
C THR A 78 -15.25 0.80 23.11
N SER A 79 -15.87 -0.23 23.67
CA SER A 79 -16.02 -1.54 23.02
C SER A 79 -16.86 -1.44 21.75
N SER A 80 -17.94 -0.65 21.75
CA SER A 80 -18.79 -0.45 20.56
C SER A 80 -18.08 0.28 19.43
N ALA A 81 -17.26 1.30 19.73
CA ALA A 81 -16.53 2.04 18.69
C ALA A 81 -15.42 1.21 18.04
N VAL A 82 -14.69 0.43 18.85
CA VAL A 82 -13.68 -0.53 18.38
C VAL A 82 -14.32 -1.63 17.51
N GLN A 83 -15.49 -2.14 17.91
CA GLN A 83 -16.22 -3.13 17.11
C GLN A 83 -16.69 -2.60 15.75
N VAL A 84 -17.05 -1.31 15.66
CA VAL A 84 -17.44 -0.67 14.41
C VAL A 84 -16.23 -0.47 13.51
N ILE A 85 -15.10 0.04 14.02
CA ILE A 85 -13.92 0.25 13.18
C ILE A 85 -13.30 -1.06 12.69
N CYS A 86 -13.37 -2.12 13.49
CA CYS A 86 -12.88 -3.45 13.13
C CYS A 86 -13.87 -4.29 12.30
N SER A 87 -15.12 -3.85 12.12
CA SER A 87 -16.11 -4.61 11.37
C SER A 87 -15.77 -4.91 9.89
N PRO A 88 -15.08 -4.02 9.14
CA PRO A 88 -14.73 -4.29 7.74
C PRO A 88 -13.43 -5.10 7.59
N THR A 89 -12.77 -5.48 8.70
CA THR A 89 -11.44 -6.10 8.67
C THR A 89 -11.50 -7.62 8.53
N ASP A 90 -10.54 -8.19 7.81
CA ASP A 90 -10.44 -9.65 7.64
C ASP A 90 -9.97 -10.34 8.94
N TYR A 91 -9.19 -9.65 9.78
CA TYR A 91 -8.67 -10.15 11.04
C TYR A 91 -9.26 -9.40 12.23
N ARG A 92 -10.57 -9.54 12.42
CA ARG A 92 -11.35 -8.81 13.43
C ARG A 92 -10.82 -8.92 14.84
N SER A 93 -10.49 -10.12 15.31
CA SER A 93 -9.97 -10.35 16.66
C SER A 93 -8.61 -9.67 16.88
N ALA A 94 -7.72 -9.73 15.89
CA ALA A 94 -6.43 -9.04 15.92
C ALA A 94 -6.62 -7.52 15.93
N CYS A 95 -7.57 -6.99 15.13
CA CYS A 95 -7.94 -5.58 15.14
C CYS A 95 -8.41 -5.13 16.53
N GLU A 96 -9.42 -5.81 17.09
CA GLU A 96 -10.02 -5.43 18.37
C GLU A 96 -8.99 -5.51 19.51
N SER A 97 -8.22 -6.60 19.57
CA SER A 97 -7.14 -6.77 20.55
C SER A 97 -6.09 -5.67 20.44
N SER A 98 -5.60 -5.38 19.23
CA SER A 98 -4.57 -4.35 19.02
C SER A 98 -5.03 -2.95 19.43
N LEU A 99 -6.31 -2.62 19.23
CA LEU A 99 -6.85 -1.30 19.53
C LEU A 99 -7.17 -1.09 21.01
N THR A 100 -7.36 -2.15 21.80
CA THR A 100 -7.64 -2.01 23.25
C THR A 100 -6.52 -1.29 24.01
N THR A 101 -5.28 -1.34 23.51
CA THR A 101 -4.12 -0.66 24.09
C THR A 101 -4.11 0.84 23.81
N TYR A 102 -4.70 1.27 22.70
CA TYR A 102 -4.67 2.67 22.22
C TYR A 102 -6.01 3.38 22.37
N ALA A 103 -7.12 2.64 22.51
CA ALA A 103 -8.46 3.20 22.57
C ALA A 103 -8.89 3.44 24.03
N ASN A 104 -9.12 4.71 24.37
CA ASN A 104 -9.80 5.13 25.59
C ASN A 104 -11.29 5.44 25.33
N SER A 105 -12.10 5.55 26.38
CA SER A 105 -13.57 5.74 26.30
C SER A 105 -14.06 6.99 25.58
N SER A 106 -13.16 7.89 25.21
CA SER A 106 -13.43 9.14 24.50
C SER A 106 -12.74 9.23 23.12
N SER A 107 -12.24 8.12 22.57
CA SER A 107 -11.50 8.14 21.30
C SER A 107 -12.42 8.56 20.15
N SER A 108 -12.09 9.66 19.47
CA SER A 108 -12.80 10.05 18.26
C SER A 108 -12.56 9.02 17.14
N PRO A 109 -13.39 8.97 16.08
CA PRO A 109 -13.12 8.08 14.96
C PRO A 109 -11.76 8.35 14.29
N LYS A 110 -11.27 9.60 14.30
CA LYS A 110 -9.90 9.92 13.83
C LYS A 110 -8.85 9.26 14.72
N ASP A 111 -9.03 9.31 16.03
CA ASP A 111 -8.10 8.70 16.98
C ASP A 111 -8.06 7.18 16.83
N LEU A 112 -9.19 6.54 16.54
CA LEU A 112 -9.25 5.10 16.28
C LEU A 112 -8.56 4.72 14.95
N VAL A 113 -8.72 5.54 13.91
CA VAL A 113 -8.01 5.34 12.63
C VAL A 113 -6.51 5.49 12.83
N ARG A 114 -6.10 6.55 13.54
CA ARG A 114 -4.71 6.78 13.90
C ARG A 114 -4.15 5.62 14.73
N ALA A 115 -4.89 5.17 15.73
CA ALA A 115 -4.54 4.04 16.60
C ALA A 115 -4.36 2.73 15.81
N ALA A 116 -5.17 2.47 14.78
CA ALA A 116 -5.01 1.29 13.93
C ALA A 116 -3.68 1.29 13.15
N VAL A 117 -3.20 2.47 12.75
CA VAL A 117 -1.89 2.62 12.11
C VAL A 117 -0.76 2.60 13.16
N SER A 118 -0.96 3.22 14.34
CA SER A 118 0.02 3.18 15.43
C SER A 118 0.26 1.77 15.96
N SER A 119 -0.80 0.95 16.11
CA SER A 119 -0.65 -0.44 16.52
C SER A 119 0.14 -1.26 15.49
N LEU A 120 -0.03 -0.95 14.20
CA LEU A 120 0.77 -1.52 13.13
C LEU A 120 2.25 -1.11 13.23
N VAL A 121 2.55 0.17 13.51
CA VAL A 121 3.95 0.62 13.72
C VAL A 121 4.63 -0.20 14.82
N ASP A 122 3.96 -0.38 15.95
CA ASP A 122 4.54 -1.08 17.08
C ASP A 122 4.73 -2.58 16.79
N GLU A 123 3.77 -3.24 16.15
CA GLU A 123 3.92 -4.65 15.78
C GLU A 123 4.97 -4.86 14.68
N VAL A 124 5.08 -3.94 13.73
CA VAL A 124 6.16 -3.92 12.73
C VAL A 124 7.50 -3.80 13.45
N GLY A 125 7.68 -2.81 14.33
CA GLY A 125 8.90 -2.64 15.11
C GLY A 125 9.27 -3.88 15.94
N LYS A 126 8.30 -4.49 16.63
CA LYS A 126 8.53 -5.74 17.39
C LYS A 126 8.96 -6.89 16.49
N ALA A 127 8.33 -7.06 15.34
CA ALA A 127 8.68 -8.12 14.40
C ALA A 127 10.11 -7.92 13.89
N PHE A 128 10.50 -6.69 13.54
CA PHE A 128 11.84 -6.40 13.05
C PHE A 128 12.92 -6.47 14.14
N ASN A 129 12.65 -6.08 15.38
CA ASN A 129 13.58 -6.30 16.49
C ASN A 129 13.91 -7.78 16.69
N ARG A 130 12.94 -8.68 16.45
CA ARG A 130 13.20 -10.13 16.46
C ARG A 130 14.07 -10.56 15.28
N VAL A 131 13.90 -9.95 14.10
CA VAL A 131 14.76 -10.24 12.95
C VAL A 131 16.19 -9.76 13.18
N ASP A 132 16.36 -8.56 13.71
CA ASP A 132 17.66 -7.98 14.03
C ASP A 132 18.45 -8.83 15.03
N SER A 133 17.74 -9.48 15.96
CA SER A 133 18.33 -10.41 16.93
C SER A 133 18.76 -11.77 16.36
N ILE A 134 18.56 -12.03 15.06
CA ILE A 134 18.98 -13.29 14.44
C ILE A 134 20.50 -13.25 14.20
N GLU A 135 21.23 -13.97 15.05
CA GLU A 135 22.64 -14.28 14.80
C GLU A 135 22.75 -15.61 14.03
N SER A 136 23.44 -15.57 12.89
CA SER A 136 23.71 -16.76 12.09
C SER A 136 25.12 -16.68 11.51
N ASN A 137 25.79 -17.82 11.39
CA ASN A 137 27.07 -17.92 10.67
C ASN A 137 26.89 -18.12 9.16
N ASP A 138 25.66 -18.39 8.72
CA ASP A 138 25.33 -18.55 7.31
C ASP A 138 25.34 -17.18 6.60
N PRO A 139 26.20 -16.98 5.59
CA PRO A 139 26.28 -15.72 4.84
C PRO A 139 24.96 -15.37 4.15
N GLU A 140 24.16 -16.37 3.73
CA GLU A 140 22.88 -16.15 3.09
C GLU A 140 21.85 -15.61 4.08
N VAL A 141 21.85 -16.11 5.32
CA VAL A 141 20.99 -15.62 6.40
C VAL A 141 21.40 -14.21 6.83
N LYS A 142 22.70 -13.91 6.94
CA LYS A 142 23.19 -12.55 7.23
C LYS A 142 22.72 -11.54 6.18
N SER A 143 22.90 -11.87 4.91
CA SER A 143 22.41 -11.04 3.80
C SER A 143 20.89 -10.85 3.80
N ALA A 144 20.13 -11.90 4.16
CA ALA A 144 18.68 -11.82 4.30
C ALA A 144 18.25 -10.90 5.45
N VAL A 145 18.94 -10.95 6.60
CA VAL A 145 18.72 -10.05 7.74
C VAL A 145 19.01 -8.60 7.34
N ASP A 146 20.13 -8.33 6.67
CA ASP A 146 20.47 -6.97 6.22
C ASP A 146 19.46 -6.44 5.20
N SER A 147 19.02 -7.27 4.26
CA SER A 147 17.95 -6.92 3.31
C SER A 147 16.63 -6.63 4.04
N CYS A 148 16.31 -7.42 5.07
CA CYS A 148 15.12 -7.23 5.88
C CYS A 148 15.20 -5.91 6.69
N LYS A 149 16.38 -5.52 7.19
CA LYS A 149 16.58 -4.21 7.84
C LYS A 149 16.29 -3.05 6.89
N GLU A 150 16.73 -3.17 5.64
CA GLU A 150 16.41 -2.17 4.62
C GLU A 150 14.89 -2.09 4.38
N MET A 151 14.22 -3.24 4.25
CA MET A 151 12.76 -3.31 4.08
C MET A 151 12.02 -2.70 5.27
N HIS A 152 12.55 -2.88 6.48
CA HIS A 152 12.00 -2.27 7.69
C HIS A 152 11.99 -0.76 7.61
N GLN A 153 13.13 -0.17 7.23
CA GLN A 153 13.29 1.27 7.18
C GLN A 153 12.30 1.88 6.20
N TYR A 154 12.14 1.29 5.01
CA TYR A 154 11.12 1.73 4.06
C TYR A 154 9.71 1.59 4.64
N ALA A 155 9.39 0.47 5.29
CA ALA A 155 8.08 0.30 5.92
C ALA A 155 7.80 1.34 7.02
N VAL A 156 8.78 1.67 7.84
CA VAL A 156 8.65 2.70 8.89
C VAL A 156 8.46 4.09 8.27
N ASP A 157 9.20 4.42 7.21
CA ASP A 157 9.05 5.69 6.50
C ASP A 157 7.63 5.83 5.91
N GLU A 158 7.09 4.77 5.30
CA GLU A 158 5.72 4.74 4.76
C GLU A 158 4.64 4.84 5.85
N LEU A 159 4.87 4.20 7.01
CA LEU A 159 3.96 4.32 8.15
C LEU A 159 4.01 5.73 8.77
N ALA A 160 5.20 6.35 8.83
CA ALA A 160 5.35 7.73 9.29
C ALA A 160 4.63 8.72 8.36
N ARG A 161 4.73 8.54 7.03
CA ARG A 161 3.95 9.31 6.04
C ARG A 161 2.44 9.14 6.23
N THR A 162 2.01 7.90 6.47
CA THR A 162 0.61 7.56 6.74
C THR A 162 0.10 8.28 8.00
N LEU A 163 0.84 8.20 9.11
CA LEU A 163 0.47 8.88 10.36
C LEU A 163 0.51 10.40 10.22
N GLY A 164 1.54 10.97 9.59
CA GLY A 164 1.66 12.40 9.35
C GLY A 164 0.48 12.94 8.53
N THR A 165 0.04 12.19 7.51
CA THR A 165 -1.12 12.55 6.70
C THR A 165 -2.42 12.46 7.49
N ILE A 166 -2.58 11.44 8.36
CA ILE A 166 -3.72 11.34 9.26
C ILE A 166 -3.76 12.53 10.23
N ASP A 167 -2.61 12.88 10.81
CA ASP A 167 -2.49 13.95 11.79
C ASP A 167 -2.78 15.32 11.17
N ALA A 168 -2.26 15.59 9.97
CA ALA A 168 -2.42 16.85 9.24
C ALA A 168 -3.86 17.14 8.75
N HIS A 169 -4.72 16.12 8.65
CA HIS A 169 -6.07 16.26 8.07
C HIS A 169 -7.17 16.02 9.10
N ASN A 170 -8.28 16.75 8.98
CA ASN A 170 -9.48 16.45 9.76
C ASN A 170 -10.19 15.21 9.22
N LEU A 171 -11.02 14.57 10.06
CA LEU A 171 -11.71 13.32 9.70
C LEU A 171 -12.53 13.44 8.39
N ASN A 172 -13.12 14.59 8.11
CA ASN A 172 -13.89 14.87 6.88
C ASN A 172 -13.00 15.09 5.64
N GLN A 173 -11.70 15.33 5.81
CA GLN A 173 -10.73 15.51 4.73
C GLN A 173 -9.97 14.21 4.41
N LEU A 174 -9.82 13.31 5.39
CA LEU A 174 -9.16 12.01 5.21
C LEU A 174 -9.70 11.15 4.04
N PRO A 175 -11.01 11.16 3.71
CA PRO A 175 -11.48 10.39 2.57
C PRO A 175 -10.84 10.79 1.24
N LYS A 176 -10.41 12.05 1.09
CA LYS A 176 -9.67 12.51 -0.09
C LYS A 176 -8.25 11.92 -0.17
N GLN A 177 -7.69 11.53 0.97
CA GLN A 177 -6.35 10.97 1.09
C GLN A 177 -6.34 9.43 1.08
N VAL A 178 -7.50 8.77 0.95
CA VAL A 178 -7.61 7.31 1.03
C VAL A 178 -6.73 6.60 0.01
N HIS A 179 -6.56 7.16 -1.18
CA HIS A 179 -5.69 6.59 -2.20
C HIS A 179 -4.23 6.57 -1.73
N GLU A 180 -3.69 7.72 -1.32
CA GLU A 180 -2.30 7.81 -0.81
C GLU A 180 -2.07 6.93 0.41
N LEU A 181 -2.98 7.00 1.41
CA LEU A 181 -2.89 6.17 2.60
C LEU A 181 -2.89 4.67 2.27
N LYS A 182 -3.71 4.24 1.30
CA LYS A 182 -3.70 2.85 0.82
C LYS A 182 -2.43 2.50 0.07
N ASN A 183 -1.87 3.43 -0.71
CA ASN A 183 -0.64 3.20 -1.45
C ASN A 183 0.51 2.90 -0.48
N TRP A 184 0.73 3.76 0.52
CA TRP A 184 1.78 3.59 1.52
C TRP A 184 1.57 2.31 2.37
N LEU A 185 0.35 2.05 2.84
CA LEU A 185 0.06 0.81 3.59
C LEU A 185 0.23 -0.46 2.73
N SER A 186 -0.04 -0.38 1.42
CA SER A 186 0.22 -1.50 0.51
C SER A 186 1.73 -1.73 0.32
N ALA A 187 2.52 -0.66 0.27
CA ALA A 187 3.99 -0.74 0.24
C ALA A 187 4.54 -1.41 1.51
N VAL A 188 4.03 -1.05 2.69
CA VAL A 188 4.36 -1.72 3.97
C VAL A 188 4.12 -3.23 3.90
N SER A 189 2.98 -3.65 3.34
CA SER A 189 2.70 -5.08 3.16
C SER A 189 3.69 -5.75 2.21
N ALA A 190 4.07 -5.07 1.13
CA ALA A 190 5.05 -5.57 0.18
C ALA A 190 6.44 -5.72 0.84
N TYR A 191 6.87 -4.74 1.64
CA TYR A 191 8.15 -4.80 2.37
C TYR A 191 8.21 -5.94 3.38
N GLN A 192 7.12 -6.18 4.13
CA GLN A 192 7.00 -7.35 5.00
C GLN A 192 7.20 -8.65 4.22
N GLN A 193 6.57 -8.76 3.04
CA GLN A 193 6.67 -9.94 2.20
C GLN A 193 8.07 -10.10 1.58
N THR A 194 8.67 -9.02 1.07
CA THR A 194 10.03 -9.03 0.54
C THR A 194 11.07 -9.40 1.60
N CYS A 195 10.90 -8.94 2.85
CA CYS A 195 11.75 -9.41 3.96
C CYS A 195 11.64 -10.93 4.12
N ILE A 196 10.42 -11.48 4.20
CA ILE A 196 10.19 -12.93 4.35
C ILE A 196 10.83 -13.71 3.19
N ASP A 197 10.63 -13.23 1.96
CA ASP A 197 11.11 -13.90 0.75
C ASP A 197 12.63 -13.82 0.58
N GLY A 198 13.30 -12.90 1.28
CA GLY A 198 14.76 -12.80 1.31
C GLY A 198 15.45 -13.96 2.03
N PHE A 199 14.76 -14.65 2.95
CA PHE A 199 15.30 -15.79 3.70
C PHE A 199 15.31 -17.08 2.87
N PRO A 200 16.33 -17.94 3.05
CA PRO A 200 16.39 -19.23 2.37
C PRO A 200 15.23 -20.13 2.78
N ASP A 201 14.76 -20.97 1.85
CA ASP A 201 13.68 -21.92 2.11
C ASP A 201 14.05 -22.89 3.26
N GLY A 202 13.06 -23.22 4.09
CA GLY A 202 13.25 -24.10 5.24
C GLY A 202 12.71 -23.51 6.55
N GLU A 203 13.33 -23.90 7.66
CA GLU A 203 12.90 -23.50 9.01
C GLU A 203 12.96 -21.98 9.20
N MET A 204 14.00 -21.33 8.68
CA MET A 204 14.23 -19.90 8.89
C MET A 204 13.15 -19.04 8.23
N LYS A 205 12.80 -19.32 6.97
CA LYS A 205 11.70 -18.63 6.26
C LYS A 205 10.34 -18.89 6.93
N SER A 206 10.09 -20.11 7.41
CA SER A 206 8.86 -20.45 8.15
C SER A 206 8.75 -19.69 9.48
N LYS A 207 9.86 -19.59 10.21
CA LYS A 207 9.96 -18.79 11.43
C LYS A 207 9.80 -17.29 11.13
N MET A 208 10.30 -16.81 10.00
CA MET A 208 10.09 -15.43 9.55
C MET A 208 8.62 -15.13 9.22
N GLN A 209 7.94 -16.02 8.50
CA GLN A 209 6.50 -15.92 8.24
C GLN A 209 5.71 -15.82 9.54
N THR A 210 6.05 -16.65 10.53
CA THR A 210 5.42 -16.64 11.85
C THR A 210 5.69 -15.33 12.59
N THR A 211 6.93 -14.86 12.57
CA THR A 211 7.36 -13.60 13.20
C THR A 211 6.61 -12.39 12.65
N MET A 212 6.37 -12.37 11.33
CA MET A 212 5.70 -11.26 10.62
C MET A 212 4.17 -11.41 10.55
N ASN A 213 3.58 -12.52 11.01
CA ASN A 213 2.16 -12.82 10.82
C ASN A 213 1.25 -11.74 11.42
N THR A 214 1.50 -11.35 12.68
CA THR A 214 0.71 -10.29 13.35
C THR A 214 0.82 -8.96 12.61
N ALA A 215 2.04 -8.58 12.21
CA ALA A 215 2.26 -7.35 11.45
C ALA A 215 1.49 -7.37 10.12
N LYS A 216 1.51 -8.49 9.38
CA LYS A 216 0.73 -8.66 8.13
C LYS A 216 -0.78 -8.55 8.36
N GLN A 217 -1.29 -9.15 9.44
CA GLN A 217 -2.71 -9.05 9.81
C GLN A 217 -3.10 -7.61 10.11
N LEU A 218 -2.29 -6.88 10.89
CA LEU A 218 -2.53 -5.48 11.20
C LEU A 218 -2.40 -4.58 9.97
N THR A 219 -1.50 -4.87 9.03
CA THR A 219 -1.42 -4.15 7.75
C THR A 219 -2.73 -4.33 6.96
N SER A 220 -3.24 -5.56 6.87
CA SER A 220 -4.53 -5.84 6.22
C SER A 220 -5.69 -5.10 6.90
N ASN A 221 -5.72 -5.13 8.24
CA ASN A 221 -6.73 -4.43 9.01
C ASN A 221 -6.66 -2.91 8.79
N ALA A 222 -5.47 -2.30 8.82
CA ALA A 222 -5.28 -0.88 8.57
C ALA A 222 -5.78 -0.48 7.16
N LEU A 223 -5.48 -1.28 6.13
CA LEU A 223 -5.99 -1.07 4.77
C LEU A 223 -7.52 -1.11 4.70
N ALA A 224 -8.14 -2.05 5.41
CA ALA A 224 -9.60 -2.17 5.49
C ALA A 224 -10.26 -1.01 6.25
N VAL A 225 -9.64 -0.56 7.35
CA VAL A 225 -10.06 0.61 8.13
C VAL A 225 -10.01 1.88 7.27
N ILE A 226 -8.86 2.15 6.63
CA ILE A 226 -8.71 3.30 5.73
C ILE A 226 -9.68 3.21 4.55
N GLY A 227 -9.89 2.02 4.00
CA GLY A 227 -10.86 1.79 2.93
C GLY A 227 -12.31 2.04 3.32
N SER A 228 -12.63 2.03 4.61
CA SER A 228 -13.99 2.19 5.14
C SER A 228 -14.25 3.58 5.74
N LEU A 229 -13.31 4.53 5.61
CA LEU A 229 -13.43 5.88 6.15
C LEU A 229 -14.71 6.62 5.74
N HIS A 230 -15.13 6.47 4.48
CA HIS A 230 -16.39 7.06 3.99
C HIS A 230 -17.61 6.50 4.74
N SER A 231 -17.62 5.21 5.05
CA SER A 231 -18.70 4.54 5.77
C SER A 231 -18.77 5.02 7.22
N PHE A 232 -17.62 5.20 7.88
CA PHE A 232 -17.57 5.67 9.27
C PHE A 232 -18.07 7.11 9.44
N LEU A 233 -17.71 8.00 8.52
CA LEU A 233 -18.20 9.38 8.48
C LEU A 233 -19.72 9.44 8.33
N SER A 234 -20.27 8.59 7.47
CA SER A 234 -21.71 8.51 7.21
C SER A 234 -22.50 8.05 8.45
N LEU A 235 -21.88 7.23 9.30
CA LEU A 235 -22.51 6.65 10.49
C LEU A 235 -22.44 7.57 11.73
N HIS A 236 -21.41 8.42 11.82
CA HIS A 236 -21.14 9.24 13.02
C HIS A 236 -21.51 10.72 12.88
N ILE A 237 -21.83 11.22 11.67
CA ILE A 237 -22.21 12.63 11.46
C ILE A 237 -23.56 12.71 10.74
N PRO A 238 -24.66 12.91 11.48
CA PRO A 238 -25.97 13.17 10.89
C PRO A 238 -25.93 14.42 9.99
N GLY A 239 -26.30 14.30 8.72
CA GLY A 239 -26.39 15.43 7.77
C GLY A 239 -25.25 15.55 6.74
N LEU A 240 -24.17 14.77 6.86
CA LEU A 240 -23.05 14.82 5.89
C LEU A 240 -23.34 14.13 4.55
N ASN A 241 -24.40 13.31 4.49
CA ASN A 241 -24.85 12.56 3.30
C ASN A 241 -25.08 13.46 2.07
N ARG A 242 -25.42 14.74 2.26
CA ARG A 242 -25.79 15.64 1.15
C ARG A 242 -24.60 16.37 0.51
N ARG A 243 -23.49 16.55 1.23
CA ARG A 243 -22.36 17.40 0.78
C ARG A 243 -21.13 16.60 0.35
N LEU A 244 -20.96 15.38 0.85
CA LEU A 244 -19.82 14.53 0.49
C LEU A 244 -19.99 13.84 -0.88
N LEU A 245 -21.22 13.74 -1.37
CA LEU A 245 -21.55 13.38 -2.76
C LEU A 245 -21.41 14.55 -3.76
N ALA A 246 -21.10 15.77 -3.28
CA ALA A 246 -21.04 16.98 -4.11
C ALA A 246 -19.61 17.49 -4.36
N ALA A 247 -18.59 16.94 -3.69
CA ALA A 247 -17.23 17.09 -4.16
C ALA A 247 -17.08 16.15 -5.37
N LYS A 248 -17.25 16.68 -6.59
CA LYS A 248 -16.76 15.98 -7.78
C LYS A 248 -15.33 15.56 -7.46
N PRO A 249 -15.00 14.26 -7.55
CA PRO A 249 -13.61 13.85 -7.50
C PRO A 249 -12.89 14.69 -8.56
N GLU A 250 -11.82 15.38 -8.16
CA GLU A 250 -10.88 15.91 -9.15
C GLU A 250 -10.53 14.74 -10.08
N PRO A 251 -10.64 14.90 -11.39
CA PRO A 251 -10.37 13.81 -12.29
C PRO A 251 -8.92 13.38 -12.07
N ALA A 252 -8.70 12.08 -11.87
CA ALA A 252 -7.36 11.53 -11.63
C ALA A 252 -6.40 11.87 -12.80
N PHE A 253 -6.97 12.09 -13.98
CA PHE A 253 -6.29 12.50 -15.20
C PHE A 253 -6.90 13.78 -15.75
N ARG A 254 -6.07 14.64 -16.32
CA ARG A 254 -6.45 15.80 -17.13
C ARG A 254 -6.98 15.33 -18.49
N GLU A 255 -7.55 16.25 -19.28
CA GLU A 255 -8.08 15.93 -20.61
C GLU A 255 -7.02 15.38 -21.59
N ASP A 256 -5.76 15.74 -21.38
CA ASP A 256 -4.59 15.28 -22.13
C ASP A 256 -4.06 13.90 -21.68
N GLY A 257 -4.70 13.27 -20.68
CA GLY A 257 -4.31 11.96 -20.16
C GLY A 257 -3.17 12.01 -19.13
N VAL A 258 -2.71 13.19 -18.72
CA VAL A 258 -1.68 13.34 -17.67
C VAL A 258 -2.33 13.40 -16.29
N PRO A 259 -1.79 12.70 -15.27
CA PRO A 259 -2.35 12.77 -13.93
C PRO A 259 -2.40 14.16 -13.32
N SER A 260 -3.47 14.43 -12.57
CA SER A 260 -3.76 15.76 -12.02
C SER A 260 -2.76 16.22 -10.96
N TRP A 261 -1.99 15.29 -10.37
CA TRP A 261 -0.91 15.62 -9.44
C TRP A 261 0.36 16.13 -10.12
N VAL A 262 0.52 15.92 -11.43
CA VAL A 262 1.69 16.38 -12.18
C VAL A 262 1.67 17.90 -12.24
N SER A 263 2.78 18.54 -11.83
CA SER A 263 2.91 20.00 -11.85
C SER A 263 2.83 20.55 -13.27
N ASP A 264 2.38 21.81 -13.46
CA ASP A 264 2.36 22.43 -14.79
C ASP A 264 3.75 22.49 -15.44
N SER A 265 4.82 22.64 -14.63
CA SER A 265 6.20 22.57 -15.09
C SER A 265 6.56 21.18 -15.62
N ASP A 266 6.22 20.11 -14.90
CA ASP A 266 6.50 18.75 -15.33
C ASP A 266 5.63 18.37 -16.52
N HIS A 267 4.37 18.81 -16.53
CA HIS A 267 3.44 18.63 -17.63
C HIS A 267 3.98 19.20 -18.96
N ARG A 268 4.64 20.38 -18.92
CA ARG A 268 5.32 20.94 -20.10
C ARG A 268 6.48 20.08 -20.60
N ILE A 269 7.16 19.37 -19.71
CA ILE A 269 8.23 18.41 -20.06
C ILE A 269 7.61 17.17 -20.71
N LEU A 270 6.52 16.65 -20.13
CA LEU A 270 5.76 15.50 -20.66
C LEU A 270 5.28 15.73 -22.10
N LEU A 271 4.79 16.93 -22.42
CA LEU A 271 4.28 17.27 -23.75
C LEU A 271 5.37 17.48 -24.81
N GLY A 272 6.63 17.14 -24.52
CA GLY A 272 7.75 17.22 -25.48
C GLY A 272 8.16 18.65 -25.87
N ARG A 273 7.51 19.67 -25.31
CA ARG A 273 7.81 21.08 -25.59
C ARG A 273 9.03 21.57 -24.81
N ALA A 274 9.38 20.94 -23.68
CA ALA A 274 10.40 21.46 -22.76
C ALA A 274 11.64 20.56 -22.54
N ALA A 275 11.70 19.30 -23.01
CA ALA A 275 12.90 18.47 -22.81
C ALA A 275 14.17 19.07 -23.45
N LYS A 276 14.02 19.79 -24.58
CA LYS A 276 15.10 20.56 -25.23
C LYS A 276 15.41 21.91 -24.55
N GLN A 277 14.62 22.32 -23.55
CA GLN A 277 14.74 23.60 -22.85
C GLN A 277 15.11 23.44 -21.37
N LEU A 278 15.35 22.22 -20.89
CA LEU A 278 15.84 22.01 -19.53
C LEU A 278 17.30 22.46 -19.44
N THR A 279 17.58 23.43 -18.59
CA THR A 279 18.95 23.82 -18.23
C THR A 279 19.48 22.83 -17.20
N PRO A 280 20.52 22.02 -17.52
CA PRO A 280 21.07 21.08 -16.55
C PRO A 280 21.83 21.82 -15.45
N ASN A 281 21.70 21.33 -14.22
CA ASN A 281 22.54 21.74 -13.10
C ASN A 281 23.94 21.14 -13.23
N VAL A 282 24.01 19.88 -13.69
CA VAL A 282 25.25 19.14 -13.91
C VAL A 282 25.14 18.28 -15.16
N THR A 283 26.27 18.09 -15.82
CA THR A 283 26.41 17.25 -17.00
C THR A 283 27.32 16.06 -16.70
N VAL A 284 26.84 14.86 -17.00
CA VAL A 284 27.61 13.62 -16.96
C VAL A 284 28.02 13.25 -18.38
N ALA A 285 29.31 13.04 -18.59
CA ALA A 285 29.86 12.67 -19.87
C ALA A 285 31.06 11.73 -19.71
N LYS A 286 30.91 10.49 -20.21
CA LYS A 286 31.96 9.47 -20.13
C LYS A 286 33.25 9.85 -20.88
N ASP A 287 33.15 10.73 -21.88
CA ASP A 287 34.27 11.25 -22.66
C ASP A 287 35.03 12.40 -21.96
N GLY A 288 34.62 12.79 -20.75
CA GLY A 288 35.22 13.88 -19.98
C GLY A 288 34.78 15.28 -20.41
N SER A 289 33.83 15.40 -21.35
CA SER A 289 33.31 16.70 -21.81
C SER A 289 32.18 17.29 -20.93
N GLY A 290 32.03 16.77 -19.71
CA GLY A 290 31.01 17.15 -18.73
C GLY A 290 31.64 17.40 -17.35
N ASP A 291 30.82 17.69 -16.36
CA ASP A 291 31.25 17.95 -14.99
C ASP A 291 31.69 16.67 -14.27
N PHE A 292 31.07 15.53 -14.62
CA PHE A 292 31.37 14.21 -14.07
C PHE A 292 31.47 13.14 -15.17
N THR A 293 32.21 12.08 -14.90
CA THR A 293 32.33 10.92 -15.80
C THR A 293 31.35 9.80 -15.48
N THR A 294 30.83 9.75 -14.24
CA THR A 294 29.85 8.77 -13.77
C THR A 294 28.59 9.46 -13.24
N ILE A 295 27.46 8.74 -13.27
CA ILE A 295 26.18 9.21 -12.74
C ILE A 295 26.22 9.23 -11.21
N SER A 296 26.88 8.24 -10.60
CA SER A 296 27.04 8.13 -9.15
C SER A 296 27.80 9.30 -8.55
N ASP A 297 28.86 9.80 -9.21
CA ASP A 297 29.60 10.98 -8.74
C ASP A 297 28.74 12.25 -8.82
N ALA A 298 27.92 12.39 -9.86
CA ALA A 298 27.00 13.52 -9.99
C ALA A 298 25.94 13.50 -8.88
N LEU A 299 25.39 12.32 -8.56
CA LEU A 299 24.44 12.15 -7.46
C LEU A 299 25.07 12.47 -6.10
N ALA A 300 26.32 12.06 -5.86
CA ALA A 300 27.03 12.32 -4.62
C ALA A 300 27.29 13.82 -4.36
N LYS A 301 27.19 14.66 -5.40
CA LYS A 301 27.35 16.12 -5.32
C LYS A 301 26.04 16.89 -5.19
N ILE A 302 24.90 16.22 -5.25
CA ILE A 302 23.62 16.86 -4.98
C ILE A 302 23.62 17.37 -3.53
N PRO A 303 23.35 18.67 -3.29
CA PRO A 303 23.29 19.18 -1.93
C PRO A 303 22.11 18.53 -1.20
N MET A 304 22.30 18.22 0.09
CA MET A 304 21.25 17.59 0.94
C MET A 304 19.93 18.37 0.95
N LYS A 305 19.99 19.68 0.70
CA LYS A 305 18.82 20.53 0.50
C LYS A 305 18.99 21.27 -0.82
N TYR A 306 18.08 21.00 -1.75
CA TYR A 306 17.95 21.73 -3.00
C TYR A 306 16.51 22.20 -3.14
N GLU A 307 16.30 23.48 -3.42
CA GLU A 307 14.96 24.01 -3.69
C GLU A 307 14.66 23.90 -5.18
N GLY A 308 13.56 23.22 -5.50
CA GLY A 308 13.13 22.99 -6.88
C GLY A 308 13.59 21.64 -7.44
N ARG A 309 13.67 21.55 -8.77
CA ARG A 309 13.99 20.32 -9.51
C ARG A 309 15.46 20.33 -9.90
N TYR A 310 16.21 19.32 -9.46
CA TYR A 310 17.64 19.19 -9.77
C TYR A 310 17.80 18.39 -11.07
N VAL A 311 18.41 18.98 -12.09
CA VAL A 311 18.46 18.43 -13.44
C VAL A 311 19.87 17.92 -13.76
N ILE A 312 19.98 16.64 -14.06
CA ILE A 312 21.20 15.97 -14.51
C ILE A 312 21.04 15.64 -15.99
N TYR A 313 21.95 16.15 -16.81
CA TYR A 313 22.08 15.75 -18.20
C TYR A 313 23.10 14.63 -18.33
N VAL A 314 22.72 13.51 -18.91
CA VAL A 314 23.61 12.37 -19.15
C VAL A 314 23.84 12.24 -20.65
N LYS A 315 25.05 12.56 -21.12
CA LYS A 315 25.40 12.45 -22.54
C LYS A 315 25.39 10.99 -23.00
N ALA A 316 25.27 10.80 -24.31
CA ALA A 316 25.36 9.51 -24.98
C ALA A 316 26.58 8.70 -24.50
N GLY A 317 26.34 7.46 -24.10
CA GLY A 317 27.32 6.56 -23.53
C GLY A 317 26.67 5.36 -22.87
N VAL A 318 27.47 4.32 -22.66
CA VAL A 318 27.11 3.15 -21.85
C VAL A 318 27.78 3.30 -20.49
N TYR A 319 26.98 3.50 -19.46
CA TYR A 319 27.38 3.72 -18.08
C TYR A 319 27.22 2.40 -17.30
N GLU A 320 28.34 1.72 -17.05
CA GLU A 320 28.36 0.46 -16.31
C GLU A 320 28.55 0.76 -14.83
N GLU A 321 27.45 1.01 -14.13
CA GLU A 321 27.43 1.39 -12.73
C GLU A 321 26.09 1.03 -12.09
N GLN A 322 26.09 0.83 -10.77
CA GLN A 322 24.87 0.68 -10.00
C GLN A 322 24.48 2.03 -9.42
N VAL A 323 23.33 2.57 -9.86
CA VAL A 323 22.89 3.92 -9.51
C VAL A 323 21.75 3.85 -8.51
N VAL A 324 21.88 4.59 -7.40
CA VAL A 324 20.82 4.73 -6.38
C VAL A 324 20.51 6.20 -6.19
N VAL A 325 19.31 6.62 -6.57
CA VAL A 325 18.75 7.93 -6.24
C VAL A 325 18.07 7.81 -4.89
N ASP A 326 18.80 8.16 -3.83
CA ASP A 326 18.39 8.01 -2.44
C ASP A 326 17.12 8.81 -2.09
N LYS A 327 16.44 8.44 -1.00
CA LYS A 327 15.24 9.15 -0.51
C LYS A 327 15.45 10.64 -0.22
N ASN A 328 16.68 11.05 0.08
CA ASN A 328 17.04 12.45 0.32
C ASN A 328 17.15 13.27 -0.99
N MET A 329 17.20 12.61 -2.15
CA MET A 329 17.35 13.23 -3.46
C MET A 329 15.97 13.49 -4.09
N ILE A 330 15.27 14.48 -3.54
CA ILE A 330 13.90 14.83 -3.94
C ILE A 330 13.91 15.66 -5.24
N ASN A 331 12.94 15.42 -6.12
CA ASN A 331 12.74 16.12 -7.40
C ASN A 331 13.95 16.09 -8.34
N VAL A 332 14.66 14.95 -8.40
CA VAL A 332 15.75 14.77 -9.37
C VAL A 332 15.19 14.44 -10.75
N THR A 333 15.73 15.08 -11.78
CA THR A 333 15.45 14.77 -13.18
C THR A 333 16.72 14.36 -13.87
N MET A 334 16.70 13.18 -14.48
CA MET A 334 17.76 12.74 -15.36
C MET A 334 17.24 12.72 -16.79
N TYR A 335 17.97 13.35 -17.70
CA TYR A 335 17.65 13.22 -19.12
C TYR A 335 18.88 12.87 -19.95
N GLY A 336 18.66 12.08 -21.00
CA GLY A 336 19.71 11.60 -21.89
C GLY A 336 19.54 12.04 -23.34
N ASP A 337 20.53 11.71 -24.17
CA ASP A 337 20.52 11.97 -25.62
C ASP A 337 19.60 11.03 -26.42
N GLY A 338 18.86 10.16 -25.74
CA GLY A 338 18.01 9.12 -26.32
C GLY A 338 18.18 7.80 -25.58
N SER A 339 17.09 7.05 -25.42
CA SER A 339 17.07 5.78 -24.69
C SER A 339 18.05 4.73 -25.22
N ARG A 340 18.36 4.78 -26.53
CA ARG A 340 19.33 3.89 -27.19
C ARG A 340 20.77 4.39 -27.19
N LYS A 341 20.97 5.66 -26.82
CA LYS A 341 22.28 6.31 -26.84
C LYS A 341 22.84 6.45 -25.44
N THR A 342 21.98 6.67 -24.47
CA THR A 342 22.32 6.86 -23.06
C THR A 342 21.77 5.68 -22.27
N ILE A 343 22.64 4.73 -21.94
CA ILE A 343 22.25 3.46 -21.33
C ILE A 343 22.99 3.29 -20.00
N VAL A 344 22.23 3.05 -18.93
CA VAL A 344 22.78 2.59 -17.64
C VAL A 344 22.67 1.07 -17.60
N THR A 345 23.79 0.39 -17.38
CA THR A 345 23.88 -1.07 -17.43
C THR A 345 24.55 -1.65 -16.19
N GLY A 346 24.18 -2.89 -15.85
CA GLY A 346 24.72 -3.66 -14.75
C GLY A 346 24.47 -5.15 -14.97
N SER A 347 25.02 -6.01 -14.10
CA SER A 347 24.96 -7.48 -14.28
C SER A 347 24.70 -8.25 -12.98
N LYS A 348 24.30 -7.55 -11.91
CA LYS A 348 23.98 -8.18 -10.62
C LYS A 348 22.75 -9.08 -10.76
N ASN A 349 22.79 -10.23 -10.09
CA ASN A 349 21.78 -11.27 -10.21
C ASN A 349 21.74 -12.23 -9.02
N PHE A 350 20.66 -13.00 -8.93
CA PHE A 350 20.43 -13.95 -7.85
C PHE A 350 21.43 -15.11 -7.81
N VAL A 351 21.77 -15.69 -8.96
CA VAL A 351 22.67 -16.86 -9.03
C VAL A 351 24.07 -16.53 -8.50
N ASP A 352 24.56 -15.32 -8.73
CA ASP A 352 25.87 -14.85 -8.25
C ASP A 352 25.81 -14.32 -6.81
N GLY A 353 24.73 -14.61 -6.08
CA GLY A 353 24.58 -14.31 -4.65
C GLY A 353 23.97 -12.95 -4.33
N THR A 354 23.52 -12.18 -5.32
CA THR A 354 22.83 -10.89 -5.07
C THR A 354 21.32 -11.08 -4.98
N LYS A 355 20.72 -10.78 -3.83
CA LYS A 355 19.26 -10.87 -3.67
C LYS A 355 18.52 -10.00 -4.69
N THR A 356 17.35 -10.44 -5.14
CA THR A 356 16.53 -9.78 -6.20
C THR A 356 16.33 -8.28 -5.97
N PHE A 357 16.12 -7.85 -4.73
CA PHE A 357 15.91 -6.43 -4.41
C PHE A 357 17.18 -5.58 -4.64
N GLN A 358 18.35 -6.16 -4.40
CA GLN A 358 19.66 -5.51 -4.49
C GLN A 358 20.30 -5.64 -5.89
N SER A 359 19.72 -6.47 -6.76
CA SER A 359 20.23 -6.68 -8.13
C SER A 359 19.88 -5.56 -9.10
N ALA A 360 19.11 -4.56 -8.65
CA ALA A 360 18.71 -3.40 -9.44
C ALA A 360 19.93 -2.59 -9.94
N THR A 361 20.09 -2.50 -11.27
CA THR A 361 21.07 -1.59 -11.90
C THR A 361 20.77 -0.14 -11.54
N PHE A 362 19.50 0.28 -11.62
CA PHE A 362 19.06 1.61 -11.25
C PHE A 362 17.93 1.54 -10.21
N ALA A 363 18.09 2.23 -9.08
CA ALA A 363 17.08 2.37 -8.04
C ALA A 363 16.66 3.83 -7.88
N ALA A 364 15.40 4.14 -8.24
CA ALA A 364 14.79 5.45 -8.04
C ALA A 364 13.97 5.48 -6.74
N ILE A 365 14.50 6.07 -5.67
CA ILE A 365 13.86 6.09 -4.34
C ILE A 365 13.39 7.51 -3.96
N GLY A 366 14.18 8.54 -4.25
CA GLY A 366 13.81 9.94 -3.98
C GLY A 366 12.53 10.39 -4.69
N ASP A 367 11.59 10.97 -3.95
CA ASP A 367 10.28 11.37 -4.46
C ASP A 367 10.37 12.40 -5.60
N GLY A 368 9.42 12.35 -6.55
CA GLY A 368 9.37 13.24 -7.71
C GLY A 368 10.45 12.98 -8.75
N PHE A 369 11.09 11.80 -8.71
CA PHE A 369 12.10 11.41 -9.68
C PHE A 369 11.54 11.38 -11.11
N MET A 370 12.30 11.93 -12.05
CA MET A 370 11.93 11.92 -13.46
C MET A 370 13.09 11.44 -14.33
N ALA A 371 12.83 10.44 -15.18
CA ALA A 371 13.78 9.98 -16.19
C ALA A 371 13.23 10.25 -17.60
N VAL A 372 14.06 10.86 -18.45
CA VAL A 372 13.68 11.22 -19.83
C VAL A 372 14.74 10.74 -20.80
N ALA A 373 14.37 9.97 -21.82
CA ALA A 373 15.30 9.59 -22.90
C ALA A 373 16.57 8.87 -22.42
N ILE A 374 16.45 8.00 -21.41
CA ILE A 374 17.52 7.15 -20.86
C ILE A 374 17.06 5.69 -20.89
N GLY A 375 17.96 4.76 -21.22
CA GLY A 375 17.75 3.32 -21.17
C GLY A 375 18.33 2.70 -19.89
N PHE A 376 17.63 1.70 -19.35
CA PHE A 376 18.10 0.93 -18.18
C PHE A 376 18.17 -0.55 -18.56
N GLN A 377 19.32 -1.18 -18.30
CA GLN A 377 19.57 -2.56 -18.69
C GLN A 377 20.22 -3.36 -17.55
N ASN A 378 19.92 -4.65 -17.50
CA ASN A 378 20.70 -5.63 -16.73
C ASN A 378 21.08 -6.77 -17.67
N THR A 379 22.38 -7.03 -17.81
CA THR A 379 22.96 -7.95 -18.81
C THR A 379 23.29 -9.33 -18.24
N ALA A 380 22.83 -9.68 -17.02
CA ALA A 380 23.09 -10.99 -16.41
C ALA A 380 22.57 -12.17 -17.25
N GLY A 381 21.48 -11.98 -17.99
CA GLY A 381 20.87 -12.99 -18.86
C GLY A 381 20.00 -14.02 -18.11
N ALA A 382 19.15 -14.73 -18.86
CA ALA A 382 18.11 -15.59 -18.28
C ALA A 382 18.63 -16.75 -17.40
N ILE A 383 19.84 -17.24 -17.68
CA ILE A 383 20.49 -18.33 -16.92
C ILE A 383 20.79 -17.89 -15.47
N LYS A 384 20.91 -16.58 -15.22
CA LYS A 384 21.25 -16.01 -13.93
C LYS A 384 20.04 -15.72 -13.03
N HIS A 385 18.85 -16.19 -13.42
CA HIS A 385 17.58 -15.95 -12.73
C HIS A 385 17.31 -14.46 -12.49
N GLN A 386 16.86 -14.06 -11.30
CA GLN A 386 16.36 -12.71 -11.05
C GLN A 386 17.47 -11.65 -11.19
N ALA A 387 17.28 -10.72 -12.12
CA ALA A 387 18.22 -9.63 -12.42
C ALA A 387 17.45 -8.34 -12.77
N VAL A 388 17.41 -7.39 -11.84
CA VAL A 388 16.56 -6.20 -11.97
C VAL A 388 17.31 -5.09 -12.72
N ALA A 389 16.71 -4.52 -13.76
CA ALA A 389 17.28 -3.36 -14.46
C ALA A 389 16.89 -2.02 -13.81
N LEU A 390 15.62 -1.88 -13.42
CA LEU A 390 15.06 -0.67 -12.84
C LEU A 390 14.15 -1.02 -11.66
N ARG A 391 14.40 -0.40 -10.51
CA ARG A 391 13.58 -0.47 -9.30
C ARG A 391 13.08 0.93 -8.96
N VAL A 392 11.76 1.09 -8.81
CA VAL A 392 11.13 2.39 -8.54
C VAL A 392 10.34 2.33 -7.23
N GLN A 393 10.73 3.18 -6.28
CA GLN A 393 10.06 3.42 -5.01
C GLN A 393 9.68 4.89 -4.79
N SER A 394 10.19 5.80 -5.64
CA SER A 394 9.82 7.22 -5.63
C SER A 394 8.32 7.40 -5.74
N ASP A 395 7.72 8.16 -4.81
CA ASP A 395 6.38 8.67 -5.02
C ASP A 395 6.41 9.66 -6.20
N ARG A 396 5.33 9.72 -6.98
CA ARG A 396 5.19 10.64 -8.12
C ARG A 396 6.32 10.55 -9.16
N ALA A 397 6.86 9.35 -9.36
CA ALA A 397 7.90 9.13 -10.36
C ALA A 397 7.36 9.22 -11.80
N ILE A 398 8.17 9.76 -12.70
CA ILE A 398 7.83 9.95 -14.12
C ILE A 398 8.92 9.32 -15.00
N PHE A 399 8.53 8.45 -15.93
CA PHE A 399 9.45 7.91 -16.94
C PHE A 399 8.92 8.22 -18.34
N LEU A 400 9.75 8.88 -19.16
CA LEU A 400 9.42 9.28 -20.52
C LEU A 400 10.47 8.84 -21.51
N ASN A 401 10.01 8.27 -22.62
CA ASN A 401 10.90 7.86 -23.71
C ASN A 401 12.07 7.01 -23.21
N CYS A 402 11.82 6.14 -22.23
CA CYS A 402 12.79 5.18 -21.72
C CYS A 402 12.56 3.84 -22.44
N GLU A 403 13.64 3.18 -22.84
CA GLU A 403 13.58 1.83 -23.42
C GLU A 403 13.92 0.81 -22.33
N ARG A 404 13.12 -0.25 -22.26
CA ARG A 404 13.43 -1.49 -21.55
C ARG A 404 13.87 -2.52 -22.58
N ASP A 405 14.86 -3.35 -22.25
CA ASP A 405 15.51 -4.35 -23.13
C ASP A 405 14.56 -5.05 -24.15
N PRO A 406 14.94 -5.20 -25.44
CA PRO A 406 14.12 -5.78 -26.52
C PRO A 406 13.56 -7.19 -26.33
N ASN A 407 14.04 -7.99 -25.36
CA ASN A 407 13.45 -9.31 -25.06
C ASN A 407 12.01 -9.25 -24.51
N TRP A 408 11.46 -8.05 -24.32
CA TRP A 408 10.11 -7.80 -23.79
C TRP A 408 9.09 -7.32 -24.86
N ALA A 409 9.43 -7.41 -26.15
CA ALA A 409 8.61 -7.20 -27.35
C ALA A 409 7.68 -5.94 -27.41
N LYS A 410 8.17 -4.97 -28.21
CA LYS A 410 7.50 -4.16 -29.26
C LYS A 410 6.61 -2.93 -28.93
N GLU A 411 7.03 -1.84 -29.57
CA GLU A 411 6.31 -0.62 -30.03
C GLU A 411 5.90 0.47 -29.00
N SER A 412 6.74 1.51 -28.99
CA SER A 412 6.44 2.96 -29.11
C SER A 412 5.48 3.63 -28.11
N ASN A 413 6.05 4.62 -27.38
CA ASN A 413 5.46 5.61 -26.46
C ASN A 413 5.03 5.10 -25.06
N THR A 414 5.99 4.68 -24.24
CA THR A 414 5.73 4.42 -22.82
C THR A 414 5.78 5.72 -22.00
N ILE A 415 4.61 6.11 -21.47
CA ILE A 415 4.43 7.00 -20.32
C ILE A 415 4.25 6.09 -19.10
N ILE A 416 5.14 6.14 -18.09
CA ILE A 416 4.83 5.55 -16.78
C ILE A 416 4.53 6.70 -15.82
N VAL A 417 3.24 6.86 -15.53
CA VAL A 417 2.78 7.61 -14.38
C VAL A 417 2.15 6.62 -13.41
N ARG A 418 2.80 6.40 -12.25
CA ARG A 418 2.24 5.55 -11.20
C ARG A 418 1.38 6.38 -10.26
N GLU A 419 0.08 6.16 -10.28
CA GLU A 419 -0.73 6.14 -9.05
C GLU A 419 -0.75 4.70 -8.55
N CYS A 420 -0.12 4.40 -7.42
CA CYS A 420 0.03 3.02 -6.91
C CYS A 420 -1.23 2.49 -6.21
N GLY A 421 -2.41 2.68 -6.81
CA GLY A 421 -3.70 2.28 -6.25
C GLY A 421 -4.15 0.85 -6.60
N ARG A 422 -3.38 -0.19 -6.24
CA ARG A 422 -3.82 -1.57 -5.91
C ARG A 422 -2.65 -2.56 -5.97
N PHE A 423 -2.51 -3.32 -4.88
CA PHE A 423 -1.73 -4.54 -4.73
C PHE A 423 -1.45 -5.34 -6.02
N GLN A 424 -0.16 -5.45 -6.37
CA GLN A 424 0.59 -6.70 -6.53
C GLN A 424 2.11 -6.37 -6.58
N PRO A 425 2.99 -7.33 -6.25
CA PRO A 425 4.10 -7.14 -5.32
C PRO A 425 5.33 -6.48 -5.94
N LEU A 426 6.24 -6.09 -5.05
CA LEU A 426 7.68 -5.82 -5.29
C LEU A 426 8.35 -7.02 -5.96
N VAL A 427 8.00 -7.29 -7.21
CA VAL A 427 8.43 -8.46 -7.98
C VAL A 427 8.22 -8.10 -9.46
N ALA A 428 9.24 -7.52 -10.10
CA ALA A 428 9.49 -7.88 -11.50
C ALA A 428 10.37 -9.15 -11.43
N VAL A 429 9.75 -10.26 -11.03
CA VAL A 429 10.30 -11.60 -11.23
C VAL A 429 9.46 -12.19 -12.34
N ASP A 430 10.18 -12.61 -13.37
CA ASP A 430 9.70 -13.56 -14.35
C ASP A 430 9.02 -14.75 -13.66
N GLU A 431 7.74 -14.94 -13.92
CA GLU A 431 7.25 -16.29 -14.17
C GLU A 431 6.88 -16.31 -15.66
N LEU A 432 7.62 -17.14 -16.41
CA LEU A 432 7.42 -17.66 -17.77
C LEU A 432 6.33 -17.01 -18.65
#